data_AF-A0A821PVJ8-F1
#
_entry.id   AF-A0A821PVJ8-F1
#
_cell.length_a   1.000
_cell.length_b   1.000
_cell.length_c   1.000
_cell.angle_alpha   90.00
_cell.angle_beta   90.00
_cell.angle_gamma   90.00
#
_symmetry.space_group_name_H-M   'P 1'
#
loop_
_entity.id
_entity.type
_entity.pdbx_description
1 polymer ?
#
loop_
_entity_poly.entity_id
_entity_poly.type
_entity_poly.pdbx_seq_one_letter_code
_entity_poly.pdbx_strand_id
1 'polypeptide(L)'
;EKKTMVRKLVERADVLVERSHSFAPLIKDTCNRLDSGFNNFFQKIMRINNKEEIDKEAGRKSDSSLEEKLEQQELNEGKRKAAKQRELIFNELLNTERAYVDSLSKCIQYYMGEMRQHSEDVPEFLRNKESILFLNIEEIHNFHKNLFLKDLERYEDSPEDVGHCFVTWAKQFHIYYVEYCKNNESCIKLLTQYRGPYFETIQHKYQIDTINSYLIKPVQRITKYELLLQRLMSCCEESKGEVKEGYDLMCSVPKKANDAMHLSYLEELESGLTKEALGDVLLQNTFQIWDSKQIIKKGKERHVFLFETSIVIAKILKPVARGTVRYIYKYKLMTAEIFDVKEHLEAGEPCKFALYTGRPMSSHTADLRVTLKANDLSTKQQWVIRIRELIQENDLYHDLSMHETNTKQTTIQNKISQFINTNQSDRRSQEIADNISDEFEHISRGGSLSSMTTGSFSSTGQYHQIQQV
;
A
#
# COMPACT_ATOMS: atom_id res chain seq x y z
N GLU A 1 -21.07 -45.95 -12.12
CA GLU A 1 -19.80 -46.40 -12.76
C GLU A 1 -19.32 -47.79 -12.31
N LYS A 2 -19.10 -48.07 -11.02
CA LYS A 2 -18.54 -49.37 -10.54
C LYS A 2 -19.38 -50.61 -10.94
N LYS A 3 -20.72 -50.55 -10.91
CA LYS A 3 -21.62 -51.64 -11.36
C LYS A 3 -21.48 -51.97 -12.85
N THR A 4 -21.30 -50.94 -13.68
CA THR A 4 -21.09 -51.08 -15.13
C THR A 4 -19.76 -51.78 -15.43
N MET A 5 -18.74 -51.54 -14.60
CA MET A 5 -17.44 -52.20 -14.71
C MET A 5 -17.51 -53.70 -14.37
N VAL A 6 -18.28 -54.08 -13.34
CA VAL A 6 -18.49 -55.50 -12.96
C VAL A 6 -19.23 -56.26 -14.05
N ARG A 7 -20.28 -55.68 -14.67
CA ARG A 7 -20.98 -56.33 -15.80
C ARG A 7 -20.08 -56.56 -17.01
N LYS A 8 -19.24 -55.58 -17.36
CA LYS A 8 -18.26 -55.73 -18.46
C LYS A 8 -17.19 -56.79 -18.15
N LEU A 9 -16.89 -57.03 -16.88
CA LEU A 9 -15.98 -58.11 -16.45
C LEU A 9 -16.65 -59.48 -16.53
N VAL A 10 -17.95 -59.59 -16.22
CA VAL A 10 -18.74 -60.83 -16.42
C VAL A 10 -18.80 -61.19 -17.90
N GLU A 11 -19.12 -60.23 -18.78
CA GLU A 11 -19.14 -60.46 -20.24
C GLU A 11 -17.78 -60.91 -20.78
N ARG A 12 -16.68 -60.31 -20.30
CA ARG A 12 -15.33 -60.76 -20.66
C ARG A 12 -15.00 -62.15 -20.11
N ALA A 13 -15.48 -62.48 -18.92
CA ALA A 13 -15.30 -63.82 -18.35
C ALA A 13 -16.05 -64.88 -19.16
N ASP A 14 -17.26 -64.58 -19.66
CA ASP A 14 -18.01 -65.49 -20.53
C ASP A 14 -17.28 -65.79 -21.84
N VAL A 15 -16.67 -64.77 -22.47
CA VAL A 15 -15.81 -64.94 -23.65
C VAL A 15 -14.57 -65.79 -23.35
N LEU A 16 -14.04 -65.75 -22.13
CA LEU A 16 -12.92 -66.59 -21.71
C LEU A 16 -13.34 -68.03 -21.39
N VAL A 17 -14.57 -68.25 -20.93
CA VAL A 17 -15.17 -69.59 -20.74
C VAL A 17 -15.35 -70.28 -22.09
N GLU A 18 -15.87 -69.58 -23.11
CA GLU A 18 -16.03 -70.12 -24.47
C GLU A 18 -14.69 -70.55 -25.09
N ARG A 19 -13.58 -69.90 -24.69
CA ARG A 19 -12.22 -70.23 -25.12
C ARG A 19 -11.53 -71.32 -24.29
N SER A 20 -12.26 -72.01 -23.41
CA SER A 20 -11.79 -73.14 -22.56
C SER A 20 -10.63 -72.80 -21.61
N HIS A 21 -10.59 -71.58 -21.05
CA HIS A 21 -9.54 -71.19 -20.12
C HIS A 21 -9.79 -71.75 -18.70
N SER A 22 -8.79 -72.40 -18.10
CA SER A 22 -8.90 -73.10 -16.80
C SER A 22 -9.36 -72.24 -15.62
N PHE A 23 -9.09 -70.93 -15.63
CA PHE A 23 -9.46 -69.98 -14.57
C PHE A 23 -10.81 -69.29 -14.79
N ALA A 24 -11.44 -69.46 -15.95
CA ALA A 24 -12.66 -68.77 -16.32
C ALA A 24 -13.86 -69.06 -15.39
N PRO A 25 -14.09 -70.31 -14.90
CA PRO A 25 -15.17 -70.58 -13.95
C PRO A 25 -15.03 -69.84 -12.62
N LEU A 26 -13.80 -69.71 -12.11
CA LEU A 26 -13.51 -69.05 -10.83
C LEU A 26 -13.71 -67.54 -10.90
N ILE A 27 -13.33 -66.93 -12.04
CA ILE A 27 -13.56 -65.50 -12.30
C ILE A 27 -15.07 -65.24 -12.40
N LYS A 28 -15.80 -66.08 -13.13
CA LYS A 28 -17.25 -65.96 -13.28
C LYS A 28 -17.99 -66.06 -11.94
N ASP A 29 -17.64 -67.04 -11.09
CA ASP A 29 -18.23 -67.18 -9.76
C ASP A 29 -17.93 -65.97 -8.85
N THR A 30 -16.71 -65.43 -8.92
CA THR A 30 -16.33 -64.24 -8.15
C THR A 30 -17.07 -62.99 -8.61
N CYS A 31 -17.20 -62.78 -9.92
CA CYS A 31 -17.95 -61.66 -10.47
C CYS A 31 -19.46 -61.77 -10.18
N ASN A 32 -20.04 -62.97 -10.22
CA ASN A 32 -21.46 -63.19 -9.88
C ASN A 32 -21.76 -62.94 -8.40
N ARG A 33 -20.86 -63.34 -7.50
CA ARG A 33 -20.98 -63.02 -6.06
C ARG A 33 -20.87 -61.53 -5.80
N LEU A 34 -19.97 -60.84 -6.51
CA LEU A 34 -19.86 -59.38 -6.44
C LEU A 34 -21.12 -58.69 -6.95
N ASP A 35 -21.69 -59.09 -8.10
CA ASP A 35 -22.91 -58.47 -8.63
C ASP A 35 -24.13 -58.74 -7.74
N SER A 36 -24.23 -59.93 -7.16
CA SER A 36 -25.26 -60.26 -6.16
C SER A 36 -25.10 -59.43 -4.88
N GLY A 37 -23.86 -59.24 -4.41
CA GLY A 37 -23.53 -58.38 -3.28
C GLY A 37 -23.89 -56.92 -3.54
N PHE A 38 -23.58 -56.40 -4.73
CA PHE A 38 -23.99 -55.06 -5.16
C PHE A 38 -25.51 -54.93 -5.25
N ASN A 39 -26.23 -55.90 -5.81
CA ASN A 39 -27.69 -55.86 -5.92
C ASN A 39 -28.37 -55.91 -4.55
N ASN A 40 -27.87 -56.73 -3.61
CA ASN A 40 -28.36 -56.76 -2.23
C ASN A 40 -28.07 -55.45 -1.48
N PHE A 41 -26.88 -54.86 -1.68
CA PHE A 41 -26.54 -53.56 -1.14
C PHE A 41 -27.47 -52.46 -1.68
N PHE A 42 -27.73 -52.45 -3.00
CA PHE A 42 -28.66 -51.50 -3.62
C PHE A 42 -30.10 -51.71 -3.14
N GLN A 43 -30.59 -52.95 -3.00
CA GLN A 43 -31.92 -53.20 -2.43
C GLN A 43 -32.00 -52.75 -0.97
N LYS A 44 -30.91 -52.89 -0.19
CA LYS A 44 -30.85 -52.40 1.18
C LYS A 44 -30.86 -50.87 1.24
N ILE A 45 -30.11 -50.20 0.36
CA ILE A 45 -30.14 -48.73 0.20
C ILE A 45 -31.53 -48.25 -0.24
N MET A 46 -32.18 -48.93 -1.19
CA MET A 46 -33.52 -48.58 -1.65
C MET A 46 -34.59 -48.80 -0.56
N ARG A 47 -34.44 -49.84 0.27
CA ARG A 47 -35.31 -50.04 1.45
C ARG A 47 -35.07 -49.00 2.54
N ILE A 48 -33.82 -48.55 2.72
CA ILE A 48 -33.48 -47.45 3.64
C ILE A 48 -34.05 -46.13 3.11
N ASN A 49 -33.92 -45.84 1.82
CA ASN A 49 -34.48 -44.65 1.18
C ASN A 49 -36.01 -44.66 1.18
N ASN A 50 -36.68 -45.78 0.89
CA ASN A 50 -38.14 -45.86 1.00
C ASN A 50 -38.62 -45.77 2.45
N LYS A 51 -37.87 -46.28 3.43
CA LYS A 51 -38.21 -46.15 4.85
C LYS A 51 -37.98 -44.72 5.35
N GLU A 52 -36.93 -44.05 4.85
CA GLU A 52 -36.71 -42.62 5.06
C GLU A 52 -37.76 -41.76 4.35
N GLU A 53 -38.27 -42.12 3.16
CA GLU A 53 -39.34 -41.36 2.50
C GLU A 53 -40.69 -41.52 3.21
N ILE A 54 -41.02 -42.71 3.70
CA ILE A 54 -42.26 -42.95 4.47
C ILE A 54 -42.22 -42.26 5.84
N ASP A 55 -41.06 -42.24 6.52
CA ASP A 55 -40.88 -41.47 7.77
C ASP A 55 -40.75 -39.94 7.53
N LYS A 56 -40.22 -39.50 6.36
CA LYS A 56 -40.16 -38.07 5.97
C LYS A 56 -41.55 -37.54 5.57
N GLU A 57 -42.42 -38.33 4.97
CA GLU A 57 -43.71 -37.84 4.48
C GLU A 57 -44.77 -37.73 5.58
N ALA A 58 -44.66 -38.52 6.65
CA ALA A 58 -45.52 -38.43 7.84
C ALA A 58 -45.03 -37.41 8.90
N GLY A 59 -43.72 -37.08 8.94
CA GLY A 59 -43.13 -36.20 9.96
C GLY A 59 -42.56 -34.85 9.48
N ARG A 60 -42.32 -34.62 8.19
CA ARG A 60 -41.42 -33.52 7.73
C ARG A 60 -42.08 -32.36 6.99
N LYS A 61 -43.40 -32.39 6.74
CA LYS A 61 -44.11 -31.24 6.15
C LYS A 61 -44.35 -30.08 7.12
N SER A 62 -44.11 -30.27 8.42
CA SER A 62 -44.31 -29.22 9.43
C SER A 62 -43.00 -28.55 9.90
N ASP A 63 -41.87 -29.28 10.01
CA ASP A 63 -40.65 -28.75 10.66
C ASP A 63 -39.60 -28.13 9.71
N SER A 64 -39.42 -28.63 8.48
CA SER A 64 -38.38 -28.08 7.58
C SER A 64 -38.64 -26.63 7.16
N SER A 65 -39.91 -26.25 6.99
CA SER A 65 -40.28 -24.85 6.75
C SER A 65 -40.07 -23.97 7.99
N LEU A 66 -40.15 -24.52 9.20
CA LEU A 66 -39.94 -23.78 10.43
C LEU A 66 -38.45 -23.55 10.67
N GLU A 67 -37.58 -24.55 10.45
CA GLU A 67 -36.13 -24.40 10.54
C GLU A 67 -35.59 -23.36 9.53
N GLU A 68 -35.97 -23.43 8.25
CA GLU A 68 -35.57 -22.40 7.27
C GLU A 68 -36.12 -21.02 7.62
N LYS A 69 -37.35 -20.93 8.16
CA LYS A 69 -37.92 -19.65 8.62
C LYS A 69 -37.21 -19.11 9.85
N LEU A 70 -36.81 -19.97 10.79
CA LEU A 70 -36.06 -19.61 11.99
C LEU A 70 -34.65 -19.14 11.63
N GLU A 71 -33.94 -19.85 10.73
CA GLU A 71 -32.63 -19.42 10.22
C GLU A 71 -32.72 -18.11 9.44
N GLN A 72 -33.74 -17.95 8.58
CA GLN A 72 -33.98 -16.68 7.88
C GLN A 72 -34.35 -15.55 8.85
N GLN A 73 -35.11 -15.84 9.90
CA GLN A 73 -35.49 -14.88 10.92
C GLN A 73 -34.29 -14.47 11.78
N GLU A 74 -33.43 -15.40 12.18
CA GLU A 74 -32.17 -15.13 12.89
C GLU A 74 -31.20 -14.33 12.03
N LEU A 75 -31.07 -14.66 10.74
CA LEU A 75 -30.22 -13.94 9.79
C LEU A 75 -30.76 -12.52 9.53
N ASN A 76 -32.08 -12.35 9.46
CA ASN A 76 -32.72 -11.05 9.30
C ASN A 76 -32.63 -10.21 10.58
N GLU A 77 -32.71 -10.83 11.77
CA GLU A 77 -32.43 -10.18 13.04
C GLU A 77 -30.97 -9.76 13.18
N GLY A 78 -30.02 -10.60 12.73
CA GLY A 78 -28.59 -10.29 12.66
C GLY A 78 -28.33 -9.09 11.76
N LYS A 79 -28.91 -9.07 10.56
CA LYS A 79 -28.84 -7.93 9.63
C LYS A 79 -29.44 -6.65 10.21
N ARG A 80 -30.59 -6.75 10.89
CA ARG A 80 -31.24 -5.62 11.55
C ARG A 80 -30.41 -5.08 12.72
N LYS A 81 -29.78 -5.95 13.52
CA LYS A 81 -28.85 -5.56 14.59
C LYS A 81 -27.61 -4.86 14.02
N ALA A 82 -27.03 -5.41 12.96
CA ALA A 82 -25.88 -4.80 12.28
C ALA A 82 -26.22 -3.42 11.71
N ALA A 83 -27.39 -3.26 11.06
CA ALA A 83 -27.84 -1.97 10.53
C ALA A 83 -27.98 -0.89 11.62
N LYS A 84 -28.63 -1.23 12.75
CA LYS A 84 -28.73 -0.32 13.90
C LYS A 84 -27.35 0.04 14.46
N GLN A 85 -26.44 -0.93 14.53
CA GLN A 85 -25.09 -0.69 15.03
C GLN A 85 -24.30 0.26 14.11
N ARG A 86 -24.44 0.12 12.78
CA ARG A 86 -23.84 1.05 11.81
C ARG A 86 -24.35 2.47 11.99
N GLU A 87 -25.66 2.63 12.13
CA GLU A 87 -26.30 3.93 12.38
C GLU A 87 -25.79 4.58 13.68
N LEU A 88 -25.63 3.80 14.76
CA LEU A 88 -25.06 4.30 16.02
C LEU A 88 -23.60 4.75 15.87
N ILE A 89 -22.77 3.97 15.16
CA ILE A 89 -21.36 4.31 14.92
C ILE A 89 -21.25 5.57 14.06
N PHE A 90 -22.08 5.69 13.02
CA PHE A 90 -22.10 6.85 12.15
C PHE A 90 -22.60 8.11 12.87
N ASN A 91 -23.65 7.99 13.68
CA ASN A 91 -24.10 9.08 14.54
C ASN A 91 -23.03 9.49 15.55
N GLU A 92 -22.28 8.55 16.12
CA GLU A 92 -21.11 8.85 16.97
C GLU A 92 -20.05 9.63 16.16
N LEU A 93 -19.75 9.22 14.92
CA LEU A 93 -18.80 9.89 14.04
C LEU A 93 -19.20 11.35 13.78
N LEU A 94 -20.45 11.61 13.35
CA LEU A 94 -20.96 12.95 13.07
C LEU A 94 -21.00 13.84 14.33
N ASN A 95 -21.53 13.33 15.43
CA ASN A 95 -21.65 14.12 16.66
C ASN A 95 -20.27 14.50 17.22
N THR A 96 -19.34 13.54 17.20
CA THR A 96 -17.96 13.80 17.64
C THR A 96 -17.19 14.67 16.65
N GLU A 97 -17.60 14.72 15.37
CA GLU A 97 -17.03 15.64 14.38
C GLU A 97 -17.44 17.08 14.63
N ARG A 98 -18.74 17.31 14.85
CA ARG A 98 -19.25 18.64 15.22
C ARG A 98 -18.58 19.17 16.48
N ALA A 99 -18.48 18.32 17.52
CA ALA A 99 -17.79 18.66 18.75
C ALA A 99 -16.28 18.93 18.56
N TYR A 100 -15.64 18.24 17.62
CA TYR A 100 -14.24 18.47 17.26
C TYR A 100 -14.05 19.82 16.57
N VAL A 101 -14.85 20.12 15.55
CA VAL A 101 -14.85 21.42 14.85
C VAL A 101 -15.09 22.58 15.82
N ASP A 102 -16.08 22.45 16.71
CA ASP A 102 -16.37 23.44 17.73
C ASP A 102 -15.21 23.62 18.71
N SER A 103 -14.55 22.53 19.10
CA SER A 103 -13.37 22.61 19.97
C SER A 103 -12.21 23.37 19.30
N LEU A 104 -11.95 23.12 18.02
CA LEU A 104 -10.92 23.86 17.28
C LEU A 104 -11.30 25.34 17.11
N SER A 105 -12.58 25.63 16.81
CA SER A 105 -13.12 26.99 16.75
C SER A 105 -12.85 27.76 18.04
N LYS A 106 -13.09 27.14 19.21
CA LYS A 106 -12.81 27.77 20.53
C LYS A 106 -11.33 28.07 20.72
N CYS A 107 -10.44 27.16 20.34
CA CYS A 107 -9.00 27.38 20.43
C CYS A 107 -8.56 28.59 19.58
N ILE A 108 -9.02 28.64 18.32
CA ILE A 108 -8.72 29.73 17.39
C ILE A 108 -9.33 31.05 17.88
N GLN A 109 -10.58 31.03 18.32
CA GLN A 109 -11.29 32.23 18.74
C GLN A 109 -10.71 32.84 20.02
N TYR A 110 -10.42 32.03 21.04
CA TYR A 110 -10.07 32.53 22.36
C TYR A 110 -8.56 32.58 22.60
N TYR A 111 -7.80 31.53 22.30
CA TYR A 111 -6.36 31.56 22.55
C TYR A 111 -5.62 32.34 21.47
N MET A 112 -5.84 31.95 20.23
CA MET A 112 -5.16 32.55 19.08
C MET A 112 -5.70 33.96 18.78
N GLY A 113 -7.01 34.16 18.92
CA GLY A 113 -7.66 35.46 18.82
C GLY A 113 -7.13 36.46 19.85
N GLU A 114 -6.99 36.08 21.12
CA GLU A 114 -6.43 36.97 22.15
C GLU A 114 -4.97 37.32 21.86
N MET A 115 -4.15 36.36 21.41
CA MET A 115 -2.76 36.63 21.04
C MET A 115 -2.64 37.61 19.87
N ARG A 116 -3.55 37.53 18.89
CA ARG A 116 -3.58 38.42 17.73
C ARG A 116 -4.13 39.80 18.06
N GLN A 117 -5.23 39.87 18.82
CA GLN A 117 -5.93 41.12 19.12
C GLN A 117 -5.25 41.94 20.22
N HIS A 118 -4.68 41.28 21.23
CA HIS A 118 -4.03 41.91 22.37
C HIS A 118 -2.52 41.63 22.37
N SER A 119 -1.86 41.93 21.24
CA SER A 119 -0.43 41.63 21.04
C SER A 119 0.52 42.34 22.01
N GLU A 120 0.07 43.42 22.66
CA GLU A 120 0.82 44.11 23.72
C GLU A 120 0.88 43.28 25.01
N ASP A 121 -0.20 42.56 25.33
CA ASP A 121 -0.32 41.70 26.51
C ASP A 121 0.39 40.35 26.34
N VAL A 122 0.81 40.02 25.11
CA VAL A 122 1.54 38.79 24.82
C VAL A 122 2.95 38.86 25.43
N PRO A 123 3.33 37.89 26.30
CA PRO A 123 4.67 37.84 26.88
C PRO A 123 5.75 37.81 25.80
N GLU A 124 6.86 38.51 26.05
CA GLU A 124 7.98 38.61 25.10
C GLU A 124 8.48 37.23 24.63
N PHE A 125 8.48 36.23 25.52
CA PHE A 125 8.86 34.86 25.20
C PHE A 125 8.00 34.20 24.11
N LEU A 126 6.72 34.58 24.01
CA LEU A 126 5.73 34.03 23.08
C LEU A 126 5.52 34.91 21.83
N ARG A 127 6.01 36.14 21.85
CA ARG A 127 5.88 37.09 20.73
C ARG A 127 6.47 36.48 19.46
N ASN A 128 5.74 36.59 18.34
CA ASN A 128 6.10 36.04 17.04
C ASN A 128 6.28 34.50 16.99
N LYS A 129 5.83 33.76 18.00
CA LYS A 129 5.88 32.28 18.03
C LYS A 129 4.50 31.62 17.88
N GLU A 130 3.52 32.37 17.39
CA GLU A 130 2.15 31.92 17.17
C GLU A 130 2.10 30.66 16.27
N SER A 131 2.83 30.66 15.15
CA SER A 131 2.87 29.52 14.21
C SER A 131 3.50 28.26 14.80
N ILE A 132 4.39 28.39 15.78
CA ILE A 132 4.98 27.24 16.51
C ILE A 132 4.00 26.73 17.58
N LEU A 133 3.24 27.63 18.19
CA LEU A 133 2.32 27.33 19.28
C LEU A 133 1.03 26.66 18.78
N PHE A 134 0.40 27.25 17.76
CA PHE A 134 -0.87 26.78 17.21
C PHE A 134 -0.71 25.88 16.00
N LEU A 135 0.53 25.68 15.52
CA LEU A 135 0.82 24.82 14.37
C LEU A 135 -0.02 25.24 13.16
N ASN A 136 -0.54 24.27 12.41
CA ASN A 136 -1.49 24.47 11.30
C ASN A 136 -2.94 24.15 11.73
N ILE A 137 -3.34 24.53 12.95
CA ILE A 137 -4.68 24.25 13.49
C ILE A 137 -5.80 24.99 12.72
N GLU A 138 -5.52 26.16 12.15
CA GLU A 138 -6.48 26.91 11.32
C GLU A 138 -6.79 26.17 10.02
N GLU A 139 -5.78 25.60 9.38
CA GLU A 139 -5.90 24.80 8.16
C GLU A 139 -6.72 23.54 8.41
N ILE A 140 -6.40 22.81 9.49
CA ILE A 140 -7.17 21.64 9.93
C ILE A 140 -8.62 22.05 10.19
N HIS A 141 -8.85 23.08 11.00
CA HIS A 141 -10.19 23.54 11.31
C HIS A 141 -10.98 23.91 10.05
N ASN A 142 -10.38 24.65 9.12
CA ASN A 142 -11.03 25.06 7.88
C ASN A 142 -11.38 23.87 6.99
N PHE A 143 -10.49 22.88 6.88
CA PHE A 143 -10.77 21.64 6.18
C PHE A 143 -11.95 20.91 6.81
N HIS A 144 -11.92 20.69 8.13
CA HIS A 144 -12.97 19.96 8.83
C HIS A 144 -14.32 20.68 8.77
N LYS A 145 -14.35 21.98 9.05
CA LYS A 145 -15.59 22.78 9.09
C LYS A 145 -16.22 22.98 7.71
N ASN A 146 -15.41 23.29 6.69
CA ASN A 146 -15.95 23.76 5.42
C ASN A 146 -16.11 22.65 4.39
N LEU A 147 -15.36 21.54 4.52
CA LEU A 147 -15.33 20.45 3.56
C LEU A 147 -15.75 19.14 4.21
N PHE A 148 -14.96 18.61 5.14
CA PHE A 148 -15.12 17.23 5.63
C PHE A 148 -16.44 16.99 6.37
N LEU A 149 -16.81 17.86 7.33
CA LEU A 149 -18.07 17.73 8.08
C LEU A 149 -19.28 17.81 7.14
N LYS A 150 -19.28 18.74 6.18
CA LYS A 150 -20.38 18.88 5.21
C LYS A 150 -20.51 17.67 4.29
N ASP A 151 -19.38 17.03 3.97
CA ASP A 151 -19.38 15.83 3.13
C ASP A 151 -19.83 14.62 3.93
N LEU A 152 -19.40 14.47 5.20
CA LEU A 152 -19.89 13.45 6.11
C LEU A 152 -21.42 13.52 6.29
N GLU A 153 -22.00 14.72 6.43
CA GLU A 153 -23.46 14.89 6.57
C GLU A 153 -24.26 14.33 5.38
N ARG A 154 -23.65 14.17 4.21
CA ARG A 154 -24.32 13.58 3.03
C ARG A 154 -24.50 12.07 3.13
N TYR A 155 -23.73 11.40 3.97
CA TYR A 155 -23.78 9.95 4.17
C TYR A 155 -24.71 9.53 5.32
N GLU A 156 -25.53 10.46 5.83
CA GLU A 156 -26.49 10.19 6.92
C GLU A 156 -27.48 9.08 6.59
N ASP A 157 -27.94 9.04 5.35
CA ASP A 157 -28.85 8.01 4.85
C ASP A 157 -28.13 6.72 4.37
N SER A 158 -26.80 6.71 4.32
CA SER A 158 -26.00 5.61 3.75
C SER A 158 -24.64 5.46 4.48
N PRO A 159 -24.65 5.02 5.75
CA PRO A 159 -23.45 4.96 6.59
C PRO A 159 -22.42 3.94 6.11
N GLU A 160 -22.82 2.92 5.35
CA GLU A 160 -21.91 1.96 4.73
C GLU A 160 -20.93 2.61 3.75
N ASP A 161 -21.31 3.68 3.06
CA ASP A 161 -20.49 4.31 2.00
C ASP A 161 -19.59 5.43 2.53
N VAL A 162 -19.58 5.67 3.84
CA VAL A 162 -18.75 6.71 4.46
C VAL A 162 -17.25 6.50 4.21
N GLY A 163 -16.81 5.27 3.91
CA GLY A 163 -15.41 4.98 3.56
C GLY A 163 -14.93 5.80 2.35
N HIS A 164 -15.79 5.97 1.34
CA HIS A 164 -15.51 6.79 0.17
C HIS A 164 -15.22 8.26 0.53
N CYS A 165 -15.90 8.79 1.56
CA CYS A 165 -15.62 10.14 2.08
C CYS A 165 -14.17 10.26 2.56
N PHE A 166 -13.65 9.27 3.27
CA PHE A 166 -12.26 9.28 3.75
C PHE A 166 -11.27 9.16 2.60
N VAL A 167 -11.51 8.25 1.64
CA VAL A 167 -10.65 8.05 0.47
C VAL A 167 -10.59 9.31 -0.40
N THR A 168 -11.73 9.98 -0.62
CA THR A 168 -11.81 11.24 -1.38
C THR A 168 -10.90 12.32 -0.80
N TRP A 169 -10.85 12.43 0.53
CA TRP A 169 -10.09 13.46 1.24
C TRP A 169 -8.71 12.98 1.75
N ALA A 170 -8.24 11.81 1.29
CA ALA A 170 -7.00 11.18 1.73
C ALA A 170 -5.79 12.12 1.69
N LYS A 171 -5.64 12.86 0.59
CA LYS A 171 -4.53 13.78 0.37
C LYS A 171 -4.53 14.91 1.41
N GLN A 172 -5.69 15.45 1.75
CA GLN A 172 -5.85 16.53 2.72
C GLN A 172 -5.53 16.03 4.13
N PHE A 173 -5.97 14.82 4.48
CA PHE A 173 -5.56 14.19 5.74
C PHE A 173 -4.05 14.04 5.84
N HIS A 174 -3.38 13.53 4.80
CA HIS A 174 -1.92 13.43 4.79
C HIS A 174 -1.27 14.80 4.93
N ILE A 175 -1.63 15.78 4.11
CA ILE A 175 -0.99 17.11 4.13
C ILE A 175 -1.12 17.76 5.51
N TYR A 176 -2.35 17.91 6.02
CA TYR A 176 -2.59 18.69 7.22
C TYR A 176 -2.09 17.99 8.50
N TYR A 177 -2.35 16.69 8.65
CA TYR A 177 -2.01 15.98 9.89
C TYR A 177 -0.54 15.55 9.96
N VAL A 178 0.12 15.24 8.84
CA VAL A 178 1.56 14.96 8.85
C VAL A 178 2.34 16.19 9.27
N GLU A 179 1.98 17.36 8.75
CA GLU A 179 2.59 18.63 9.14
C GLU A 179 2.34 18.96 10.62
N TYR A 180 1.10 18.82 11.09
CA TYR A 180 0.74 19.08 12.50
C TYR A 180 1.58 18.21 13.45
N CYS A 181 1.62 16.90 13.19
CA CYS A 181 2.36 15.95 14.02
C CYS A 181 3.87 16.18 13.97
N LYS A 182 4.44 16.54 12.80
CA LYS A 182 5.87 16.82 12.65
C LYS A 182 6.31 18.02 13.51
N ASN A 183 5.49 19.06 13.57
CA ASN A 183 5.82 20.29 14.28
C ASN A 183 5.42 20.25 15.77
N ASN A 184 4.66 19.24 16.21
CA ASN A 184 4.16 19.11 17.57
C ASN A 184 5.27 19.05 18.65
N GLU A 185 6.42 18.44 18.36
CA GLU A 185 7.55 18.40 19.31
C GLU A 185 8.04 19.82 19.68
N SER A 186 8.09 20.72 18.69
CA SER A 186 8.48 22.13 18.88
C SER A 186 7.45 22.90 19.71
N CYS A 187 6.15 22.65 19.45
CA CYS A 187 5.06 23.22 20.24
C CYS A 187 5.14 22.80 21.71
N ILE A 188 5.28 21.50 21.99
CA ILE A 188 5.40 20.96 23.36
C ILE A 188 6.62 21.53 24.07
N LYS A 189 7.77 21.65 23.39
CA LYS A 189 8.97 22.27 23.94
C LYS A 189 8.71 23.74 24.31
N LEU A 190 8.07 24.51 23.43
CA LEU A 190 7.75 25.91 23.68
C LEU A 190 6.82 26.07 24.90
N LEU A 191 5.75 25.28 24.96
CA LEU A 191 4.78 25.29 26.06
C LEU A 191 5.41 24.87 27.40
N THR A 192 6.30 23.89 27.40
CA THR A 192 6.98 23.41 28.61
C THR A 192 8.00 24.43 29.15
N GLN A 193 8.65 25.17 28.25
CA GLN A 193 9.60 26.22 28.59
C GLN A 193 8.89 27.49 29.09
N TYR A 194 7.69 27.77 28.59
CA TYR A 194 6.88 28.87 29.07
C TYR A 194 6.34 28.58 30.48
N ARG A 195 6.66 29.45 31.44
CA ARG A 195 6.28 29.32 32.87
C ARG A 195 5.35 30.44 33.35
N GLY A 196 4.78 31.22 32.44
CA GLY A 196 3.96 32.38 32.79
C GLY A 196 2.45 32.08 32.83
N PRO A 197 1.65 33.00 33.40
CA PRO A 197 0.21 32.79 33.64
C PRO A 197 -0.68 33.17 32.44
N TYR A 198 -0.11 33.52 31.28
CA TYR A 198 -0.87 34.11 30.16
C TYR A 198 -2.02 33.21 29.69
N PHE A 199 -1.74 31.92 29.44
CA PHE A 199 -2.77 30.97 29.00
C PHE A 199 -3.80 30.65 30.10
N GLU A 200 -3.38 30.64 31.38
CA GLU A 200 -4.29 30.48 32.52
C GLU A 200 -5.24 31.68 32.64
N THR A 201 -4.74 32.89 32.41
CA THR A 201 -5.54 34.12 32.42
C THR A 201 -6.64 34.06 31.35
N ILE A 202 -6.30 33.66 30.12
CA ILE A 202 -7.27 33.47 29.03
C ILE A 202 -8.27 32.36 29.39
N GLN A 203 -7.78 31.24 29.94
CA GLN A 203 -8.62 30.12 30.35
C GLN A 203 -9.70 30.56 31.35
N HIS A 204 -9.31 31.32 32.39
CA HIS A 204 -10.23 31.83 33.39
C HIS A 204 -11.17 32.90 32.84
N LYS A 205 -10.68 33.81 31.98
CA LYS A 205 -11.48 34.88 31.36
C LYS A 205 -12.66 34.34 30.56
N TYR A 206 -12.43 33.28 29.77
CA TYR A 206 -13.45 32.70 28.89
C TYR A 206 -14.10 31.41 29.42
N GLN A 207 -13.68 30.92 30.59
CA GLN A 207 -14.15 29.65 31.19
C GLN A 207 -14.04 28.46 30.22
N ILE A 208 -12.89 28.33 29.57
CA ILE A 208 -12.60 27.30 28.57
C ILE A 208 -11.62 26.25 29.10
N ASP A 209 -11.42 25.16 28.35
CA ASP A 209 -10.43 24.15 28.68
C ASP A 209 -9.01 24.67 28.47
N THR A 210 -8.01 23.99 29.04
CA THR A 210 -6.59 24.37 28.88
C THR A 210 -6.15 24.35 27.42
N ILE A 211 -5.20 25.22 27.04
CA ILE A 211 -4.62 25.23 25.69
C ILE A 211 -4.10 23.85 25.25
N ASN A 212 -3.44 23.12 26.16
CA ASN A 212 -2.93 21.77 25.90
C ASN A 212 -4.05 20.79 25.51
N SER A 213 -5.22 20.91 26.13
CA SER A 213 -6.37 20.06 25.83
C SER A 213 -6.94 20.30 24.44
N TYR A 214 -6.79 21.50 23.87
CA TYR A 214 -7.19 21.80 22.50
C TYR A 214 -6.14 21.34 21.49
N LEU A 215 -4.85 21.58 21.77
CA LEU A 215 -3.74 21.24 20.88
C LEU A 215 -3.53 19.72 20.71
N ILE A 216 -3.98 18.90 21.66
CA ILE A 216 -3.93 17.44 21.53
C ILE A 216 -5.09 16.87 20.67
N LYS A 217 -6.15 17.64 20.43
CA LYS A 217 -7.36 17.14 19.75
C LYS A 217 -7.11 16.62 18.34
N PRO A 218 -6.30 17.25 17.46
CA PRO A 218 -6.04 16.69 16.13
C PRO A 218 -5.40 15.29 16.18
N VAL A 219 -4.41 15.09 17.05
CA VAL A 219 -3.77 13.78 17.25
C VAL A 219 -4.75 12.73 17.80
N GLN A 220 -5.66 13.15 18.68
CA GLN A 220 -6.73 12.26 19.17
C GLN A 220 -7.79 11.98 18.10
N ARG A 221 -8.09 12.96 17.23
CA ARG A 221 -9.13 12.81 16.22
C ARG A 221 -8.72 11.80 15.15
N ILE A 222 -7.49 11.87 14.67
CA ILE A 222 -7.00 10.94 13.64
C ILE A 222 -7.02 9.48 14.14
N THR A 223 -6.67 9.24 15.41
CA THR A 223 -6.73 7.90 16.02
C THR A 223 -8.17 7.46 16.30
N LYS A 224 -9.08 8.41 16.58
CA LYS A 224 -10.50 8.08 16.76
C LYS A 224 -11.16 7.64 15.44
N TYR A 225 -10.78 8.19 14.29
CA TYR A 225 -11.30 7.72 13.00
C TYR A 225 -10.95 6.27 12.73
N GLU A 226 -9.70 5.86 12.99
CA GLU A 226 -9.27 4.47 12.91
C GLU A 226 -10.21 3.55 13.71
N LEU A 227 -10.48 3.87 14.97
CA LEU A 227 -11.34 3.07 15.84
C LEU A 227 -12.81 3.03 15.37
N LEU A 228 -13.32 4.14 14.86
CA LEU A 228 -14.70 4.22 14.35
C LEU A 228 -14.85 3.41 13.06
N LEU A 229 -13.90 3.52 12.13
CA LEU A 229 -13.91 2.77 10.88
C LEU A 229 -13.67 1.28 11.13
N GLN A 230 -12.83 0.90 12.08
CA GLN A 230 -12.65 -0.50 12.49
C GLN A 230 -13.96 -1.10 13.04
N ARG A 231 -14.68 -0.35 13.88
CA ARG A 231 -15.99 -0.75 14.40
C ARG A 231 -17.05 -0.80 13.30
N LEU A 232 -16.99 0.10 12.32
CA LEU A 232 -17.92 0.10 11.20
C LEU A 232 -17.66 -1.11 10.30
N MET A 233 -16.39 -1.41 10.02
CA MET A 233 -15.96 -2.55 9.21
C MET A 233 -16.46 -3.89 9.77
N SER A 234 -16.46 -4.06 11.10
CA SER A 234 -17.01 -5.28 11.73
C SER A 234 -18.53 -5.43 11.60
N CYS A 235 -19.24 -4.37 11.17
CA CYS A 235 -20.69 -4.33 10.98
C CYS A 235 -21.10 -4.26 9.49
N CYS A 236 -20.13 -4.18 8.58
CA CYS A 236 -20.31 -4.13 7.13
C CYS A 236 -19.90 -5.47 6.49
N GLU A 237 -20.44 -5.77 5.31
CA GLU A 237 -19.94 -6.87 4.47
C GLU A 237 -18.55 -6.46 3.93
N GLU A 238 -17.59 -7.39 3.86
CA GLU A 238 -16.16 -7.13 3.53
C GLU A 238 -15.91 -6.37 2.21
N SER A 239 -16.91 -6.26 1.32
CA SER A 239 -16.78 -5.68 -0.02
C SER A 239 -17.61 -4.42 -0.27
N LYS A 240 -18.18 -3.77 0.76
CA LYS A 240 -19.06 -2.60 0.58
C LYS A 240 -18.45 -1.30 1.13
N GLY A 241 -18.59 -0.23 0.33
CA GLY A 241 -18.45 1.17 0.76
C GLY A 241 -17.03 1.66 1.07
N GLU A 242 -16.01 0.96 0.57
CA GLU A 242 -14.59 1.33 0.74
C GLU A 242 -14.16 1.57 2.21
N VAL A 243 -14.86 0.94 3.16
CA VAL A 243 -14.63 1.16 4.61
C VAL A 243 -13.25 0.66 5.01
N LYS A 244 -12.77 -0.41 4.38
CA LYS A 244 -11.44 -0.97 4.60
C LYS A 244 -10.34 0.00 4.12
N GLU A 245 -10.51 0.55 2.93
CA GLU A 245 -9.59 1.54 2.35
C GLU A 245 -9.56 2.82 3.19
N GLY A 246 -10.72 3.28 3.68
CA GLY A 246 -10.81 4.38 4.64
C GLY A 246 -10.09 4.05 5.97
N TYR A 247 -10.25 2.83 6.50
CA TYR A 247 -9.55 2.38 7.70
C TYR A 247 -8.03 2.35 7.51
N ASP A 248 -7.56 1.72 6.43
CA ASP A 248 -6.14 1.63 6.08
C ASP A 248 -5.52 3.03 5.91
N LEU A 249 -6.27 3.96 5.31
CA LEU A 249 -5.88 5.37 5.22
C LEU A 249 -5.70 6.00 6.61
N MET A 250 -6.66 5.83 7.52
CA MET A 250 -6.56 6.41 8.87
C MET A 250 -5.42 5.79 9.69
N CYS A 251 -5.13 4.51 9.52
CA CYS A 251 -3.91 3.89 10.07
C CYS A 251 -2.62 4.46 9.45
N SER A 252 -2.66 4.82 8.15
CA SER A 252 -1.49 5.32 7.43
C SER A 252 -1.06 6.73 7.86
N VAL A 253 -2.00 7.59 8.27
CA VAL A 253 -1.71 9.02 8.55
C VAL A 253 -0.73 9.18 9.74
N PRO A 254 -0.96 8.56 10.92
CA PRO A 254 0.01 8.60 12.02
C PRO A 254 1.35 7.99 11.66
N LYS A 255 1.36 6.91 10.86
CA LYS A 255 2.57 6.25 10.39
C LYS A 255 3.41 7.19 9.51
N LYS A 256 2.78 7.81 8.50
CA LYS A 256 3.44 8.81 7.64
C LYS A 256 3.97 10.00 8.43
N ALA A 257 3.22 10.47 9.43
CA ALA A 257 3.67 11.54 10.31
C ALA A 257 4.94 11.17 11.07
N ASN A 258 4.98 9.95 11.62
CA ASN A 258 6.15 9.41 12.29
C ASN A 258 7.35 9.29 11.32
N ASP A 259 7.12 8.79 10.12
CA ASP A 259 8.16 8.61 9.11
C ASP A 259 8.73 9.96 8.64
N ALA A 260 7.87 10.97 8.42
CA ALA A 260 8.27 12.33 8.10
C ALA A 260 9.07 13.01 9.23
N MET A 261 8.73 12.73 10.50
CA MET A 261 9.49 13.18 11.66
C MET A 261 10.89 12.55 11.68
N HIS A 262 11.02 11.24 11.46
CA HIS A 262 12.34 10.60 11.35
C HIS A 262 13.15 11.14 10.17
N LEU A 263 12.53 11.37 9.01
CA LEU A 263 13.18 11.99 7.87
C LEU A 263 13.66 13.43 8.17
N SER A 264 12.92 14.17 9.00
CA SER A 264 13.32 15.52 9.41
C SER A 264 14.68 15.53 10.13
N TYR A 265 15.01 14.44 10.84
CA TYR A 265 16.29 14.27 11.55
C TYR A 265 17.45 13.78 10.68
N LEU A 266 17.23 13.57 9.37
CA LEU A 266 18.27 13.28 8.41
C LEU A 266 19.09 14.54 8.08
N GLU A 267 20.40 14.46 8.24
CA GLU A 267 21.38 15.54 8.06
C GLU A 267 22.49 15.10 7.08
N GLU A 268 23.28 16.07 6.62
CA GLU A 268 24.47 15.87 5.76
C GLU A 268 24.17 15.13 4.44
N LEU A 269 23.04 15.44 3.80
CA LEU A 269 22.75 14.95 2.45
C LEU A 269 23.85 15.33 1.45
N GLU A 270 24.02 14.50 0.44
CA GLU A 270 24.93 14.77 -0.67
C GLU A 270 24.58 16.09 -1.38
N SER A 271 25.60 16.80 -1.87
CA SER A 271 25.42 18.09 -2.55
C SER A 271 24.45 17.95 -3.74
N GLY A 272 23.38 18.73 -3.74
CA GLY A 272 22.34 18.70 -4.77
C GLY A 272 21.16 17.77 -4.47
N LEU A 273 21.22 16.97 -3.40
CA LEU A 273 20.11 16.15 -2.94
C LEU A 273 19.35 16.85 -1.81
N THR A 274 18.08 17.16 -2.04
CA THR A 274 17.19 17.68 -1.00
C THR A 274 16.27 16.59 -0.46
N LYS A 275 15.64 16.80 0.70
CA LYS A 275 14.69 15.84 1.27
C LYS A 275 13.45 15.69 0.38
N GLU A 276 13.05 16.79 -0.26
CA GLU A 276 11.93 16.84 -1.19
C GLU A 276 12.20 16.02 -2.45
N ALA A 277 13.46 15.99 -2.92
CA ALA A 277 13.87 15.19 -4.08
C ALA A 277 13.90 13.67 -3.81
N LEU A 278 13.89 13.24 -2.54
CA LEU A 278 13.79 11.82 -2.18
C LEU A 278 12.36 11.29 -2.31
N GLY A 279 11.35 12.16 -2.23
CA GLY A 279 9.94 11.81 -2.24
C GLY A 279 9.41 11.35 -0.88
N ASP A 280 8.25 10.69 -0.89
CA ASP A 280 7.60 10.17 0.31
C ASP A 280 8.31 8.93 0.86
N VAL A 281 8.49 8.89 2.19
CA VAL A 281 9.01 7.70 2.86
C VAL A 281 7.95 6.61 2.82
N LEU A 282 8.30 5.46 2.25
CA LEU A 282 7.45 4.28 2.20
C LEU A 282 7.61 3.42 3.46
N LEU A 283 8.85 3.22 3.90
CA LEU A 283 9.21 2.51 5.12
C LEU A 283 10.47 3.11 5.74
N GLN A 284 10.57 3.10 7.07
CA GLN A 284 11.83 3.37 7.77
C GLN A 284 12.00 2.41 8.96
N ASN A 285 13.20 1.85 9.11
CA ASN A 285 13.53 0.98 10.23
C ASN A 285 15.05 1.00 10.48
N THR A 286 15.45 0.51 11.65
CA THR A 286 16.86 0.28 11.99
C THR A 286 17.25 -1.15 11.65
N PHE A 287 18.36 -1.31 10.93
CA PHE A 287 18.92 -2.60 10.51
C PHE A 287 20.37 -2.74 10.94
N GLN A 288 20.84 -3.97 11.10
CA GLN A 288 22.27 -4.25 10.95
C GLN A 288 22.57 -4.48 9.47
N ILE A 289 23.54 -3.74 8.92
CA ILE A 289 23.92 -3.82 7.50
C ILE A 289 25.34 -4.37 7.35
N TRP A 290 25.50 -5.31 6.44
CA TRP A 290 26.79 -5.81 5.94
C TRP A 290 26.91 -5.43 4.46
N ASP A 291 27.99 -4.72 4.15
CA ASP A 291 28.33 -4.26 2.81
C ASP A 291 29.46 -5.14 2.27
N SER A 292 29.24 -5.83 1.15
CA SER A 292 30.24 -6.70 0.53
C SER A 292 31.51 -5.97 0.09
N LYS A 293 31.43 -4.65 -0.15
CA LYS A 293 32.59 -3.81 -0.51
C LYS A 293 33.53 -3.55 0.65
N GLN A 294 33.08 -3.73 1.89
CA GLN A 294 33.88 -3.37 3.07
C GLN A 294 34.73 -4.55 3.53
N ILE A 295 36.02 -4.29 3.70
CA ILE A 295 37.03 -5.25 4.19
C ILE A 295 36.61 -5.89 5.52
N ILE A 296 35.87 -5.14 6.36
CA ILE A 296 35.39 -5.58 7.67
C ILE A 296 34.00 -6.19 7.53
N LYS A 297 33.89 -7.53 7.64
CA LYS A 297 32.63 -8.30 7.63
C LYS A 297 31.82 -8.16 8.95
N LYS A 298 31.72 -6.96 9.52
CA LYS A 298 30.95 -6.70 10.75
C LYS A 298 29.70 -5.89 10.42
N GLY A 299 28.56 -6.33 10.95
CA GLY A 299 27.28 -5.65 10.80
C GLY A 299 27.33 -4.30 11.49
N LYS A 300 26.94 -3.25 10.78
CA LYS A 300 26.86 -1.88 11.31
C LYS A 300 25.39 -1.50 11.50
N GLU A 301 25.05 -0.99 12.69
CA GLU A 301 23.72 -0.45 12.95
C GLU A 301 23.50 0.81 12.09
N ARG A 302 22.43 0.80 11.30
CA ARG A 302 22.06 1.86 10.36
C ARG A 302 20.56 2.07 10.40
N HIS A 303 20.16 3.31 10.25
CA HIS A 303 18.77 3.65 9.98
C HIS A 303 18.59 3.73 8.48
N VAL A 304 17.54 3.10 7.97
CA VAL A 304 17.31 2.96 6.53
C VAL A 304 15.93 3.52 6.21
N PHE A 305 15.89 4.37 5.19
CA PHE A 305 14.67 4.93 4.63
C PHE A 305 14.46 4.34 3.23
N LEU A 306 13.27 3.81 2.96
CA LEU A 306 12.83 3.36 1.65
C LEU A 306 11.94 4.43 1.04
N PHE A 307 12.29 4.87 -0.17
CA PHE A 307 11.51 5.75 -1.04
C PHE A 307 11.16 5.01 -2.33
N GLU A 308 10.30 5.60 -3.17
CA GLU A 308 9.93 5.01 -4.47
C GLU A 308 11.14 4.78 -5.38
N THR A 309 12.06 5.76 -5.42
CA THR A 309 13.21 5.75 -6.35
C THR A 309 14.53 5.37 -5.71
N SER A 310 14.60 5.32 -4.37
CA SER A 310 15.86 5.05 -3.68
C SER A 310 15.70 4.48 -2.28
N ILE A 311 16.75 3.83 -1.79
CA ILE A 311 16.94 3.41 -0.41
C ILE A 311 18.08 4.23 0.17
N VAL A 312 17.83 5.03 1.21
CA VAL A 312 18.84 5.85 1.88
C VAL A 312 19.32 5.17 3.15
N ILE A 313 20.63 5.02 3.28
CA ILE A 313 21.28 4.41 4.45
C ILE A 313 21.94 5.52 5.26
N ALA A 314 21.59 5.63 6.54
CA ALA A 314 22.09 6.65 7.45
C ALA A 314 22.72 6.04 8.71
N LYS A 315 23.76 6.72 9.23
CA LYS A 315 24.38 6.41 10.53
C LYS A 315 23.56 7.04 11.64
N ILE A 316 23.19 6.25 12.63
CA ILE A 316 22.50 6.72 13.83
C ILE A 316 23.52 7.39 14.76
N LEU A 317 23.25 8.65 15.13
CA LEU A 317 23.91 9.33 16.23
C LEU A 317 22.93 9.44 17.39
N LYS A 318 23.10 8.55 18.37
CA LYS A 318 22.34 8.61 19.62
C LYS A 318 22.88 9.79 20.44
N PRO A 319 22.02 10.69 20.94
CA PRO A 319 22.45 11.82 21.74
C PRO A 319 23.01 11.35 23.09
N VAL A 320 23.95 12.11 23.64
CA VAL A 320 24.60 11.82 24.95
C VAL A 320 23.70 12.19 26.14
N ALA A 321 22.67 13.01 25.92
CA ALA A 321 21.66 13.44 26.91
C ALA A 321 20.24 13.36 26.32
N ARG A 322 19.22 13.96 26.97
CA ARG A 322 17.81 14.08 26.52
C ARG A 322 17.64 14.90 25.22
N GLY A 323 18.39 14.55 24.18
CA GLY A 323 18.28 15.13 22.84
C GLY A 323 17.50 14.22 21.91
N THR A 324 17.23 14.74 20.72
CA THR A 324 16.59 14.02 19.62
C THR A 324 17.64 13.18 18.87
N VAL A 325 17.24 12.01 18.35
CA VAL A 325 18.12 11.16 17.52
C VAL A 325 18.48 11.91 16.24
N ARG A 326 19.72 11.79 15.77
CA ARG A 326 20.16 12.34 14.48
C ARG A 326 20.58 11.24 13.52
N TYR A 327 20.27 11.41 12.24
CA TYR A 327 20.66 10.50 11.18
C TYR A 327 21.62 11.20 10.23
N ILE A 328 22.84 10.67 10.10
CA ILE A 328 23.84 11.20 9.18
C ILE A 328 23.84 10.36 7.91
N TYR A 329 23.55 10.97 6.76
CA TYR A 329 23.59 10.29 5.46
C TYR A 329 24.94 9.57 5.23
N LYS A 330 24.88 8.41 4.56
CA LYS A 330 26.08 7.64 4.18
C LYS A 330 26.11 7.37 2.69
N TYR A 331 25.06 6.76 2.17
CA TYR A 331 24.91 6.49 0.74
C TYR A 331 23.45 6.14 0.45
N LYS A 332 23.08 6.15 -0.83
CA LYS A 332 21.79 5.66 -1.33
C LYS A 332 21.98 4.53 -2.34
N LEU A 333 20.98 3.69 -2.47
CA LEU A 333 20.84 2.70 -3.53
C LEU A 333 19.64 3.10 -4.38
N MET A 334 19.75 3.10 -5.70
CA MET A 334 18.57 3.36 -6.54
C MET A 334 17.70 2.11 -6.60
N THR A 335 16.39 2.24 -6.47
CA THR A 335 15.48 1.08 -6.55
C THR A 335 15.53 0.43 -7.93
N ALA A 336 15.71 1.23 -8.98
CA ALA A 336 15.92 0.76 -10.36
C ALA A 336 17.22 -0.03 -10.57
N GLU A 337 18.18 0.03 -9.64
CA GLU A 337 19.41 -0.77 -9.71
C GLU A 337 19.28 -2.09 -8.95
N ILE A 338 18.20 -2.30 -8.19
CA ILE A 338 17.94 -3.53 -7.44
C ILE A 338 17.26 -4.51 -8.39
N PHE A 339 17.95 -5.59 -8.73
CA PHE A 339 17.40 -6.61 -9.64
C PHE A 339 16.86 -7.85 -8.93
N ASP A 340 17.26 -8.07 -7.67
CA ASP A 340 16.77 -9.20 -6.89
C ASP A 340 16.81 -8.95 -5.37
N VAL A 341 15.88 -9.60 -4.65
CA VAL A 341 15.76 -9.62 -3.20
C VAL A 341 15.73 -11.06 -2.70
N LYS A 342 16.84 -11.49 -2.09
CA LYS A 342 16.94 -12.82 -1.48
C LYS A 342 16.50 -12.80 -0.03
N GLU A 343 15.31 -13.33 0.21
CA GLU A 343 14.65 -13.34 1.52
C GLU A 343 15.27 -14.35 2.50
N HIS A 344 15.81 -15.46 2.02
CA HIS A 344 16.38 -16.52 2.87
C HIS A 344 17.85 -16.72 2.52
N LEU A 345 18.75 -16.33 3.43
CA LEU A 345 20.20 -16.41 3.22
C LEU A 345 20.82 -17.65 3.87
N GLU A 346 20.63 -17.83 5.17
CA GLU A 346 21.27 -18.88 5.98
C GLU A 346 20.25 -19.49 6.96
N ALA A 347 20.41 -20.78 7.27
CA ALA A 347 19.58 -21.45 8.26
C ALA A 347 19.85 -20.86 9.66
N GLY A 348 18.80 -20.46 10.37
CA GLY A 348 18.89 -19.92 11.73
C GLY A 348 18.89 -18.39 11.84
N GLU A 349 18.92 -17.64 10.73
CA GLU A 349 18.80 -16.18 10.75
C GLU A 349 17.56 -15.68 9.98
N PRO A 350 16.35 -15.91 10.51
CA PRO A 350 15.11 -15.64 9.79
C PRO A 350 14.87 -14.16 9.50
N CYS A 351 15.49 -13.25 10.26
CA CYS A 351 15.35 -11.79 10.09
C CYS A 351 16.36 -11.18 9.10
N LYS A 352 17.20 -11.98 8.44
CA LYS A 352 18.14 -11.51 7.41
C LYS A 352 17.57 -11.62 6.00
N PHE A 353 17.89 -10.65 5.15
CA PHE A 353 17.65 -10.67 3.72
C PHE A 353 18.77 -9.91 2.99
N ALA A 354 18.94 -10.13 1.68
CA ALA A 354 19.92 -9.42 0.88
C ALA A 354 19.29 -8.75 -0.34
N LEU A 355 19.80 -7.55 -0.63
CA LEU A 355 19.54 -6.82 -1.86
C LEU A 355 20.74 -7.01 -2.80
N TYR A 356 20.48 -7.35 -4.05
CA TYR A 356 21.49 -7.40 -5.09
C TYR A 356 21.30 -6.21 -6.02
N THR A 357 22.36 -5.43 -6.19
CA THR A 357 22.35 -4.23 -7.05
C THR A 357 23.27 -4.36 -8.26
N GLY A 358 22.93 -3.72 -9.37
CA GLY A 358 23.68 -3.76 -10.64
C GLY A 358 22.98 -4.54 -11.75
N ARG A 359 23.54 -4.53 -12.98
CA ARG A 359 22.94 -5.28 -14.10
C ARG A 359 23.45 -6.72 -14.17
N PRO A 360 22.60 -7.71 -14.47
CA PRO A 360 23.01 -9.11 -14.67
C PRO A 360 23.98 -9.35 -15.84
N MET A 361 24.09 -8.40 -16.78
CA MET A 361 24.80 -8.58 -18.06
C MET A 361 26.32 -8.31 -18.04
N SER A 362 26.88 -7.79 -16.95
CA SER A 362 28.34 -7.62 -16.84
C SER A 362 28.94 -8.69 -15.94
N SER A 363 29.85 -9.50 -16.45
CA SER A 363 30.56 -10.56 -15.71
C SER A 363 31.34 -10.09 -14.46
N HIS A 364 31.35 -8.78 -14.16
CA HIS A 364 32.02 -8.15 -13.03
C HIS A 364 31.07 -7.55 -11.97
N THR A 365 29.74 -7.72 -12.07
CA THR A 365 28.76 -7.14 -11.12
C THR A 365 28.29 -8.06 -10.00
N ALA A 366 28.86 -9.26 -9.87
CA ALA A 366 28.52 -10.22 -8.81
C ALA A 366 28.77 -9.72 -7.37
N ASP A 367 29.44 -8.58 -7.19
CA ASP A 367 29.99 -8.14 -5.90
C ASP A 367 29.18 -7.05 -5.17
N LEU A 368 28.01 -6.67 -5.68
CA LEU A 368 27.18 -5.61 -5.11
C LEU A 368 26.01 -6.17 -4.29
N ARG A 369 26.33 -6.77 -3.14
CA ARG A 369 25.35 -7.36 -2.22
C ARG A 369 25.30 -6.59 -0.91
N VAL A 370 24.11 -6.07 -0.59
CA VAL A 370 23.84 -5.45 0.72
C VAL A 370 22.97 -6.39 1.53
N THR A 371 23.49 -6.88 2.65
CA THR A 371 22.74 -7.75 3.56
C THR A 371 22.19 -6.93 4.72
N LEU A 372 20.90 -7.06 4.99
CA LEU A 372 20.19 -6.37 6.06
C LEU A 372 19.64 -7.40 7.05
N LYS A 373 19.71 -7.09 8.35
CA LYS A 373 19.05 -7.85 9.43
C LYS A 373 18.06 -6.96 10.15
N ALA A 374 16.78 -7.31 10.07
CA ALA A 374 15.70 -6.66 10.80
C ALA A 374 15.72 -7.06 12.29
N ASN A 375 15.05 -6.26 13.13
CA ASN A 375 14.86 -6.59 14.54
C ASN A 375 13.86 -7.72 14.75
N ASP A 376 12.90 -7.85 13.86
CA ASP A 376 11.82 -8.84 13.91
C ASP A 376 11.42 -9.30 12.50
N LEU A 377 10.68 -10.41 12.44
CA LEU A 377 10.28 -11.04 11.18
C LEU A 377 9.24 -10.20 10.42
N SER A 378 8.34 -9.51 11.12
CA SER A 378 7.29 -8.69 10.51
C SER A 378 7.91 -7.54 9.73
N THR A 379 8.87 -6.83 10.33
CA THR A 379 9.64 -5.77 9.67
C THR A 379 10.35 -6.30 8.42
N LYS A 380 11.02 -7.45 8.50
CA LYS A 380 11.65 -8.07 7.31
C LYS A 380 10.62 -8.31 6.20
N GLN A 381 9.49 -8.93 6.53
CA GLN A 381 8.46 -9.29 5.55
C GLN A 381 7.88 -8.05 4.87
N GLN A 382 7.55 -7.00 5.64
CA GLN A 382 7.06 -5.73 5.10
C GLN A 382 8.06 -5.10 4.12
N TRP A 383 9.35 -5.09 4.46
CA TRP A 383 10.40 -4.55 3.58
C TRP A 383 10.58 -5.38 2.31
N VAL A 384 10.61 -6.71 2.43
CA VAL A 384 10.79 -7.60 1.28
C VAL A 384 9.61 -7.49 0.31
N ILE A 385 8.37 -7.45 0.82
CA ILE A 385 7.16 -7.27 0.01
C ILE A 385 7.23 -5.93 -0.72
N ARG A 386 7.45 -4.82 0.01
CA ARG A 386 7.43 -3.49 -0.60
C ARG A 386 8.55 -3.28 -1.62
N ILE A 387 9.75 -3.81 -1.38
CA ILE A 387 10.84 -3.72 -2.36
C ILE A 387 10.52 -4.56 -3.61
N ARG A 388 9.92 -5.75 -3.46
CA ARG A 388 9.50 -6.56 -4.62
C ARG A 388 8.43 -5.85 -5.46
N GLU A 389 7.47 -5.18 -4.83
CA GLU A 389 6.48 -4.36 -5.52
C GLU A 389 7.17 -3.24 -6.33
N LEU A 390 8.11 -2.51 -5.73
CA LEU A 390 8.88 -1.47 -6.44
C LEU A 390 9.69 -2.00 -7.62
N ILE A 391 10.28 -3.21 -7.49
CA ILE A 391 10.99 -3.85 -8.61
C ILE A 391 10.01 -4.15 -9.75
N GLN A 392 8.85 -4.74 -9.44
CA GLN A 392 7.81 -5.04 -10.43
C GLN A 392 7.24 -3.77 -11.10
N GLU A 393 7.00 -2.72 -10.32
CA GLU A 393 6.60 -1.40 -10.84
C GLU A 393 7.65 -0.86 -11.82
N ASN A 394 8.94 -0.90 -11.46
CA ASN A 394 10.03 -0.45 -12.32
C ASN A 394 10.16 -1.28 -13.61
N ASP A 395 10.02 -2.60 -13.53
CA ASP A 395 10.04 -3.48 -14.70
C ASP A 395 8.88 -3.16 -15.65
N LEU A 396 7.68 -2.95 -15.10
CA LEU A 396 6.50 -2.57 -15.89
C LEU A 396 6.69 -1.21 -16.58
N TYR A 397 7.23 -0.21 -15.87
CA TYR A 397 7.55 1.09 -16.48
C TYR A 397 8.62 0.95 -17.57
N HIS A 398 9.61 0.09 -17.38
CA HIS A 398 10.63 -0.18 -18.39
C HIS A 398 9.99 -0.80 -19.64
N ASP A 399 9.18 -1.85 -19.48
CA ASP A 399 8.49 -2.53 -20.58
C ASP A 399 7.56 -1.59 -21.35
N LEU A 400 6.77 -0.76 -20.65
CA LEU A 400 5.91 0.25 -21.27
C LEU A 400 6.72 1.28 -22.06
N SER A 401 7.86 1.73 -21.51
CA SER A 401 8.75 2.66 -22.21
C SER A 401 9.37 2.03 -23.46
N MET A 402 9.73 0.74 -23.40
CA MET A 402 10.28 -0.01 -24.53
C MET A 402 9.22 -0.29 -25.60
N HIS A 403 7.97 -0.52 -25.21
CA HIS A 403 6.85 -0.62 -26.15
C HIS A 403 6.57 0.71 -26.85
N GLU A 404 6.64 1.84 -26.15
CA GLU A 404 6.52 3.16 -26.77
C GLU A 404 7.66 3.45 -27.75
N THR A 405 8.91 3.14 -27.41
CA THR A 405 10.05 3.36 -28.31
C THR A 405 9.96 2.46 -29.53
N ASN A 406 9.65 1.18 -29.37
CA ASN A 406 9.44 0.24 -30.47
C ASN A 406 8.27 0.68 -31.39
N THR A 407 7.19 1.20 -30.83
CA THR A 407 6.04 1.71 -31.62
C THR A 407 6.41 2.97 -32.40
N LYS A 408 7.16 3.90 -31.80
CA LYS A 408 7.69 5.08 -32.47
C LYS A 408 8.67 4.70 -33.59
N GLN A 409 9.57 3.74 -33.35
CA GLN A 409 10.49 3.21 -34.36
C GLN A 409 9.76 2.55 -35.53
N THR A 410 8.77 1.70 -35.25
CA THR A 410 7.95 1.02 -36.29
C THR A 410 7.18 2.05 -37.12
N THR A 411 6.64 3.09 -36.48
CA THR A 411 5.93 4.17 -37.19
C THR A 411 6.86 4.96 -38.12
N ILE A 412 8.09 5.23 -37.68
CA ILE A 412 9.11 5.93 -38.48
C ILE A 412 9.56 5.05 -39.64
N GLN A 413 9.86 3.77 -39.41
CA GLN A 413 10.22 2.82 -40.49
C GLN A 413 9.10 2.65 -41.52
N ASN A 414 7.83 2.62 -41.09
CA ASN A 414 6.70 2.56 -42.00
C ASN A 414 6.57 3.83 -42.86
N LYS A 415 6.82 5.02 -42.29
CA LYS A 415 6.83 6.27 -43.05
C LYS A 415 8.00 6.34 -44.04
N ILE A 416 9.19 5.88 -43.66
CA ILE A 416 10.35 5.76 -44.56
C ILE A 416 10.02 4.79 -45.70
N SER A 417 9.43 3.63 -45.39
CA SER A 417 9.03 2.63 -46.39
C SER A 417 7.96 3.15 -47.36
N GLN A 418 7.00 3.94 -46.87
CA GLN A 418 6.00 4.62 -47.71
C GLN A 418 6.63 5.68 -48.62
N PHE A 419 7.57 6.47 -48.10
CA PHE A 419 8.31 7.46 -48.89
C PHE A 419 9.12 6.81 -50.02
N ILE A 420 9.82 5.71 -49.72
CA ILE A 420 10.56 4.92 -50.72
C ILE A 420 9.62 4.37 -51.79
N ASN A 421 8.50 3.76 -51.40
CA ASN A 421 7.55 3.17 -52.33
C ASN A 421 6.86 4.20 -53.24
N THR A 422 6.71 5.44 -52.79
CA THR A 422 6.10 6.51 -53.59
C THR A 422 7.08 7.10 -54.63
N ASN A 423 8.39 7.02 -54.37
CA ASN A 423 9.45 7.66 -55.17
C ASN A 423 10.40 6.66 -55.85
N GLN A 424 9.94 5.45 -56.19
CA GLN A 424 10.77 4.34 -56.70
C GLN A 424 11.58 4.63 -57.98
N SER A 425 11.31 5.73 -58.70
CA SER A 425 12.03 6.12 -59.93
C SER A 425 13.10 7.20 -59.73
N ASP A 426 13.25 7.77 -58.53
CA ASP A 426 14.22 8.84 -58.25
C ASP A 426 15.37 8.34 -57.35
N ARG A 427 16.56 8.17 -57.94
CA ARG A 427 17.77 7.71 -57.23
C ARG A 427 18.14 8.60 -56.03
N ARG A 428 17.82 9.89 -56.09
CA ARG A 428 18.17 10.85 -55.04
C ARG A 428 17.29 10.69 -53.80
N SER A 429 16.03 10.29 -53.98
CA SER A 429 15.10 10.00 -52.88
C SER A 429 15.45 8.69 -52.16
N GLN A 430 16.00 7.71 -52.89
CA GLN A 430 16.49 6.45 -52.31
C GLN A 430 17.70 6.70 -51.40
N GLU A 431 18.68 7.48 -51.86
CA GLU A 431 19.86 7.85 -51.06
C GLU A 431 19.50 8.65 -49.79
N ILE A 432 18.48 9.50 -49.85
CA ILE A 432 18.00 10.25 -48.67
C ILE A 432 17.34 9.31 -47.67
N ALA A 433 16.54 8.34 -48.13
CA ALA A 433 15.87 7.39 -47.25
C ALA A 433 16.85 6.42 -46.58
N ASP A 434 17.88 5.97 -47.31
CA ASP A 434 18.93 5.10 -46.78
C ASP A 434 19.78 5.84 -45.72
N ASN A 435 20.15 7.11 -45.97
CA ASN A 435 20.86 7.92 -44.98
C ASN A 435 20.03 8.18 -43.70
N ILE A 436 18.72 8.45 -43.84
CA ILE A 436 17.83 8.65 -42.69
C ILE A 436 17.68 7.34 -41.89
N SER A 437 17.61 6.19 -42.57
CA SER A 437 17.53 4.88 -41.91
C SER A 437 18.81 4.55 -41.15
N ASP A 438 19.99 4.81 -41.74
CA ASP A 438 21.29 4.59 -41.10
C ASP A 438 21.51 5.52 -39.89
N GLU A 439 21.11 6.79 -39.99
CA GLU A 439 21.18 7.74 -38.88
C GLU A 439 20.22 7.35 -37.73
N PHE A 440 19.04 6.84 -38.08
CA PHE A 440 18.05 6.36 -37.11
C PHE A 440 18.48 5.06 -36.41
N GLU A 441 19.14 4.13 -37.11
CA GLU A 441 19.76 2.95 -36.50
C GLU A 441 20.90 3.32 -35.55
N HIS A 442 21.71 4.33 -35.90
CA HIS A 442 22.78 4.84 -35.05
C HIS A 442 22.26 5.47 -33.75
N ILE A 443 21.19 6.26 -33.82
CA ILE A 443 20.52 6.85 -32.65
C ILE A 443 19.88 5.75 -31.78
N SER A 444 19.29 4.73 -32.41
CA SER A 444 18.64 3.61 -31.72
C SER A 444 19.63 2.70 -30.98
N ARG A 445 20.85 2.52 -31.52
CA ARG A 445 21.94 1.79 -30.83
C ARG A 445 22.61 2.62 -29.72
N GLY A 446 22.45 3.94 -29.73
CA GLY A 446 22.94 4.87 -28.70
C GLY A 446 22.02 5.02 -27.48
N GLY A 447 20.93 4.25 -27.39
CA GLY A 447 19.89 4.32 -26.35
C GLY A 447 20.30 3.87 -24.94
N SER A 448 21.52 4.15 -24.49
CA SER A 448 21.89 4.11 -23.07
C SER A 448 22.17 5.53 -22.60
N LEU A 449 21.23 6.12 -21.86
CA LEU A 449 21.30 7.46 -21.24
C LEU A 449 22.37 7.59 -20.12
N SER A 450 23.42 6.78 -20.16
CA SER A 450 24.51 6.76 -19.18
C SER A 450 25.89 7.15 -19.74
N SER A 451 25.99 7.61 -20.98
CA SER A 451 27.26 8.14 -21.54
C SER A 451 27.11 9.52 -22.18
N MET A 452 26.65 10.51 -21.41
CA MET A 452 26.94 11.93 -21.71
C MET A 452 27.43 12.65 -20.45
N THR A 453 28.58 12.22 -19.94
CA THR A 453 29.43 13.06 -19.10
C THR A 453 30.86 12.95 -19.63
N THR A 454 31.20 13.82 -20.57
CA THR A 454 32.53 14.43 -20.82
C THR A 454 32.59 14.90 -22.27
N GLY A 455 32.59 16.21 -22.48
CA GLY A 455 32.69 16.78 -23.82
C GLY A 455 32.06 18.16 -23.90
N SER A 456 32.80 19.15 -23.42
CA SER A 456 32.55 20.57 -23.69
C SER A 456 32.40 20.79 -25.20
N PHE A 457 31.19 21.10 -25.66
CA PHE A 457 30.96 21.74 -26.96
C PHE A 457 30.06 22.96 -26.78
N SER A 458 30.63 24.09 -27.18
CA SER A 458 30.06 25.42 -27.16
C SER A 458 28.72 25.49 -27.90
N SER A 459 27.75 26.13 -27.25
CA SER A 459 26.53 26.63 -27.87
C SER A 459 26.88 27.65 -28.95
N THR A 460 26.55 27.35 -30.21
CA THR A 460 26.05 28.30 -31.23
C THR A 460 25.89 27.60 -32.57
N GLY A 461 24.66 27.55 -33.08
CA GLY A 461 24.37 27.34 -34.50
C GLY A 461 24.11 25.89 -34.93
N GLN A 462 22.85 25.42 -34.78
CA GLN A 462 22.19 24.48 -35.70
C GLN A 462 20.75 24.19 -35.23
N TYR A 463 19.88 25.21 -35.32
CA TYR A 463 18.42 25.09 -35.10
C TYR A 463 17.63 25.55 -36.33
N HIS A 464 18.17 25.37 -37.53
CA HIS A 464 17.57 25.94 -38.74
C HIS A 464 17.56 25.05 -39.99
N GLN A 465 17.46 23.72 -39.84
CA GLN A 465 17.37 22.86 -41.03
C GLN A 465 16.60 21.55 -40.87
N ILE A 466 15.59 21.50 -39.99
CA ILE A 466 14.64 20.36 -39.94
C ILE A 466 13.20 20.90 -40.02
N GLN A 467 12.91 21.66 -41.08
CA GLN A 467 11.53 22.08 -41.36
C GLN A 467 11.16 22.17 -42.85
N GLN A 468 11.96 21.58 -43.75
CA GLN A 468 11.56 21.40 -45.15
C GLN A 468 12.11 20.07 -45.70
N VAL A 469 11.39 18.98 -45.43
CA VAL A 469 11.17 17.82 -46.32
C VAL A 469 9.80 17.25 -45.99
#